data_AF-A0AAU1KPI7-F1
#
_entry.id   AF-A0AAU1KPI7-F1
#
_cell.length_a   1.000
_cell.length_b   1.000
_cell.length_c   1.000
_cell.angle_alpha   90.00
_cell.angle_beta   90.00
_cell.angle_gamma   90.00
#
_symmetry.space_group_name_H-M   'P 1'
#
loop_
_entity.id
_entity.type
_entity.pdbx_description
1 polymer ?
#
loop_
_entity_poly.entity_id
_entity_poly.type
_entity_poly.pdbx_seq_one_letter_code
_entity_poly.pdbx_strand_id
1 'polypeptide(L)'
;MPVAVLEYAPQGDLASAIGGAVTTAGLSTRTVRLWADEAPPADLTGIEALIVLGGPGTGAAGVSLLRGALAAGVPVLAAGAGARVLAVAAGSADRAAREEPGGCGRTGYTPAAGGDPLLAEAAPPACGPRPVAGFRELPSEAVALVSCDLHTTHAFRVGGSAWGVDLRLGDESLAPWCRRTIGRFSALAAVRAEHTATRAFFTHRAEAWEERFAHQAPAYAAAVARMRPEPGGRAADLGCGTGRAMPALRAHVGETGSVLGVDVTPAMLGAAARHGRSRHGSLLAADCTRLPLPGGCLDGIFSAGLLDHLPDPLTALREWARVSAPGGTLLLFHPSGRAERAARHGRAPDSRDLLAEPNLAAALGATGWSLAEYEDAPGHFLARAL
;
A
#
# COMPACT_ATOMS: atom_id res chain seq x y z
N MET A 1 8.73 11.13 -6.91
CA MET A 1 7.86 12.27 -6.55
C MET A 1 7.98 12.47 -5.03
N PRO A 2 7.95 13.71 -4.51
CA PRO A 2 8.41 13.96 -3.15
C PRO A 2 7.39 13.65 -2.05
N VAL A 3 7.91 13.30 -0.88
CA VAL A 3 7.23 13.47 0.41
C VAL A 3 7.36 14.93 0.82
N ALA A 4 6.24 15.65 0.98
CA ALA A 4 6.29 17.04 1.43
C ALA A 4 6.36 17.09 2.96
N VAL A 5 7.34 17.81 3.51
CA VAL A 5 7.56 17.97 4.94
C VAL A 5 7.21 19.40 5.34
N LEU A 6 6.09 19.59 6.04
CA LEU A 6 5.66 20.91 6.52
C LEU A 6 6.27 21.17 7.90
N GLU A 7 7.12 22.18 8.00
CA GLU A 7 7.78 22.58 9.25
C GLU A 7 7.22 23.89 9.78
N TYR A 8 6.58 23.85 10.96
CA TYR A 8 6.07 25.04 11.65
C TYR A 8 7.07 25.65 12.66
N ALA A 9 8.18 24.97 12.90
CA ALA A 9 9.32 25.45 13.68
C ALA A 9 10.57 24.63 13.28
N PRO A 10 11.80 25.12 13.52
CA PRO A 10 13.01 24.33 13.28
C PRO A 10 13.02 23.01 14.07
N GLN A 11 13.30 21.88 13.41
CA GLN A 11 13.23 20.53 14.02
C GLN A 11 14.58 19.81 14.15
N GLY A 12 15.67 20.40 13.65
CA GLY A 12 17.03 19.84 13.77
C GLY A 12 17.14 18.38 13.35
N ASP A 13 17.54 17.52 14.30
CA ASP A 13 17.78 16.09 14.10
C ASP A 13 16.56 15.31 13.57
N LEU A 14 15.33 15.75 13.89
CA LEU A 14 14.12 15.10 13.39
C LEU A 14 13.94 15.27 11.88
N ALA A 15 14.19 16.47 11.36
CA ALA A 15 14.14 16.72 9.93
C ALA A 15 15.19 15.89 9.18
N SER A 16 16.39 15.76 9.74
CA SER A 16 17.47 14.92 9.20
C SER A 16 17.10 13.43 9.20
N ALA A 17 16.56 12.92 10.31
CA ALA A 17 16.12 11.53 10.41
C ALA A 17 15.00 11.19 9.42
N ILE A 18 14.06 12.12 9.22
CA ILE A 18 13.01 11.99 8.20
C ILE A 18 13.62 11.96 6.80
N GLY A 19 14.53 12.89 6.48
CA GLY A 19 15.23 12.91 5.20
C GLY A 19 15.94 11.59 4.90
N GLY A 20 16.67 11.04 5.88
CA GLY A 20 17.37 9.76 5.73
C GLY A 20 16.43 8.56 5.52
N ALA A 21 15.32 8.50 6.27
CA ALA A 21 14.34 7.41 6.13
C ALA A 21 13.59 7.47 4.78
N VAL A 22 13.17 8.66 4.37
CA VAL A 22 12.51 8.87 3.06
C VAL A 22 13.45 8.52 1.91
N THR A 23 14.73 8.92 2.03
CA THR A 23 15.77 8.57 1.03
C THR A 23 16.02 7.06 0.97
N THR A 24 16.10 6.40 2.13
CA THR A 24 16.24 4.93 2.21
C THR A 24 15.06 4.22 1.55
N ALA A 25 13.86 4.80 1.61
CA ALA A 25 12.67 4.29 0.94
C ALA A 25 12.60 4.64 -0.56
N GLY A 26 13.66 5.22 -1.16
CA GLY A 26 13.73 5.55 -2.59
C GLY A 26 12.95 6.80 -3.00
N LEU A 27 12.50 7.62 -2.03
CA LEU A 27 11.76 8.85 -2.26
C LEU A 27 12.63 10.08 -2.03
N SER A 28 12.17 11.24 -2.51
CA SER A 28 12.77 12.54 -2.19
C SER A 28 11.93 13.30 -1.17
N THR A 29 12.56 14.16 -0.38
CA THR A 29 11.86 15.10 0.50
C THR A 29 11.75 16.47 -0.16
N ARG A 30 10.60 17.13 0.03
CA ARG A 30 10.43 18.56 -0.22
C ARG A 30 10.00 19.23 1.09
N THR A 31 10.97 19.80 1.80
CA THR A 31 10.68 20.56 3.02
C THR A 31 10.11 21.92 2.68
N VAL A 32 9.04 22.30 3.37
CA VAL A 32 8.43 23.63 3.32
C VAL A 32 8.49 24.23 4.72
N ARG A 33 9.28 25.28 4.87
CA ARG A 33 9.53 25.96 6.15
C ARG A 33 8.53 27.08 6.36
N LEU A 34 7.38 26.73 6.92
CA LEU A 34 6.30 27.68 7.19
C LEU A 34 6.70 28.76 8.20
N TRP A 35 7.67 28.46 9.08
CA TRP A 35 8.26 29.44 10.01
C TRP A 35 9.17 30.46 9.33
N ALA A 36 9.58 30.21 8.09
CA ALA A 36 10.38 31.11 7.25
C ALA A 36 9.55 31.70 6.10
N ASP A 37 8.23 31.77 6.26
CA ASP A 37 7.26 32.30 5.30
C ASP A 37 7.24 31.58 3.93
N GLU A 38 7.78 30.36 3.83
CA GLU A 38 7.62 29.54 2.63
C GLU A 38 6.16 29.11 2.48
N ALA A 39 5.56 29.30 1.30
CA ALA A 39 4.17 28.93 1.07
C ALA A 39 3.98 27.39 1.01
N PRO A 40 2.93 26.83 1.64
CA PRO A 40 2.59 25.43 1.47
C PRO A 40 2.19 25.14 0.01
N PRO A 41 2.27 23.87 -0.44
CA PRO A 41 1.75 23.48 -1.74
C PRO A 41 0.29 23.89 -1.90
N ALA A 42 -0.07 24.40 -3.09
CA ALA A 42 -1.44 24.82 -3.39
C ALA A 42 -2.42 23.63 -3.39
N ASP A 43 -1.94 22.46 -3.82
CA ASP A 43 -2.66 21.20 -3.83
C ASP A 43 -1.71 20.01 -3.55
N LEU A 44 -2.23 18.80 -3.68
CA LEU A 44 -1.47 17.55 -3.50
C LEU A 44 -0.93 16.99 -4.82
N THR A 45 -1.02 17.76 -5.91
CA THR A 45 -0.58 17.30 -7.22
C THR A 45 0.91 17.03 -7.16
N GLY A 46 1.25 15.77 -7.41
CA GLY A 46 2.64 15.32 -7.42
C GLY A 46 3.24 15.00 -6.05
N ILE A 47 2.44 14.97 -4.98
CA ILE A 47 2.88 14.68 -3.61
C ILE A 47 2.46 13.27 -3.22
N GLU A 48 3.42 12.45 -2.80
CA GLU A 48 3.16 11.04 -2.46
C GLU A 48 2.71 10.85 -1.01
N ALA A 49 3.19 11.70 -0.13
CA ALA A 49 2.84 11.71 1.28
C ALA A 49 3.14 13.07 1.91
N LEU A 50 2.50 13.34 3.05
CA LEU A 50 2.76 14.52 3.88
C LEU A 50 3.37 14.10 5.22
N ILE A 51 4.39 14.83 5.64
CA ILE A 51 4.86 14.82 7.02
C ILE A 51 4.64 16.22 7.60
N VAL A 52 3.97 16.31 8.74
CA VAL A 52 3.65 17.59 9.39
C VAL A 52 4.34 17.68 10.73
N LEU A 53 5.32 18.58 10.84
CA LEU A 53 6.13 18.77 12.04
C LEU A 53 5.70 20.03 12.79
N GLY A 54 5.39 19.85 14.06
CA GLY A 54 4.75 20.88 14.88
C GLY A 54 5.57 22.13 15.19
N GLY A 55 4.88 23.23 15.47
CA GLY A 55 5.39 24.51 15.96
C GLY A 55 4.23 25.31 16.60
N PRO A 56 4.47 26.49 17.20
CA PRO A 56 3.45 27.23 17.93
C PRO A 56 2.28 27.73 17.07
N GLY A 57 2.45 27.83 15.74
CA GLY A 57 1.40 28.26 14.80
C GLY A 57 0.64 27.10 14.14
N THR A 58 -0.69 27.22 14.06
CA THR A 58 -1.58 26.43 13.20
C THR A 58 -2.06 27.32 12.06
N GLY A 59 -1.51 27.15 10.85
CA GLY A 59 -1.91 27.92 9.68
C GLY A 59 -3.14 27.32 9.00
N ALA A 60 -4.12 28.15 8.62
CA ALA A 60 -5.33 27.71 7.89
C ALA A 60 -5.00 26.95 6.58
N ALA A 61 -3.92 27.32 5.91
CA ALA A 61 -3.45 26.66 4.69
C ALA A 61 -3.02 25.20 4.94
N GLY A 62 -2.36 24.91 6.07
CA GLY A 62 -1.97 23.54 6.41
C GLY A 62 -3.16 22.65 6.76
N VAL A 63 -4.19 23.21 7.42
CA VAL A 63 -5.45 22.49 7.69
C VAL A 63 -6.16 22.15 6.37
N SER A 64 -6.20 23.09 5.42
CA SER A 64 -6.81 22.85 4.10
C SER A 64 -6.10 21.74 3.33
N LEU A 65 -4.75 21.74 3.33
CA LEU A 65 -3.97 20.70 2.67
C LEU A 65 -4.19 19.32 3.32
N LEU A 66 -4.26 19.26 4.65
CA LEU A 66 -4.53 18.03 5.40
C LEU A 66 -5.95 17.49 5.15
N ARG A 67 -6.96 18.36 5.03
CA ARG A 67 -8.31 17.94 4.61
C ARG A 67 -8.30 17.33 3.22
N GLY A 68 -7.59 17.95 2.28
CA GLY A 68 -7.38 17.38 0.95
C GLY A 68 -6.70 16.02 1.02
N ALA A 69 -5.72 15.84 1.91
CA ALA A 69 -4.97 14.60 2.04
C ALA A 69 -5.84 13.47 2.62
N LEU A 70 -6.64 13.78 3.65
CA LEU A 70 -7.64 12.86 4.20
C LEU A 70 -8.65 12.43 3.14
N ALA A 71 -9.19 13.37 2.36
CA ALA A 71 -10.17 13.08 1.31
C ALA A 71 -9.58 12.25 0.15
N ALA A 72 -8.33 12.52 -0.25
CA ALA A 72 -7.65 11.81 -1.33
C ALA A 72 -6.93 10.52 -0.88
N GLY A 73 -6.97 10.20 0.43
CA GLY A 73 -6.23 9.09 1.02
C GLY A 73 -4.71 9.20 0.86
N VAL A 74 -4.17 10.42 0.73
CA VAL A 74 -2.71 10.66 0.72
C VAL A 74 -2.17 10.40 2.12
N PRO A 75 -1.13 9.56 2.28
CA PRO A 75 -0.55 9.24 3.58
C PRO A 75 -0.09 10.50 4.32
N VAL A 76 -0.43 10.59 5.61
CA VAL A 76 -0.02 11.69 6.49
C VAL A 76 0.62 11.15 7.76
N LEU A 77 1.82 11.62 8.08
CA LEU A 77 2.42 11.47 9.41
C LEU A 77 2.54 12.83 10.07
N ALA A 78 1.74 13.07 11.10
CA ALA A 78 1.73 14.31 11.85
C ALA A 78 2.41 14.12 13.21
N ALA A 79 3.45 14.91 13.48
CA ALA A 79 4.37 14.75 14.60
C ALA A 79 4.20 15.86 15.64
N GLY A 80 4.08 15.49 16.93
CA GLY A 80 4.03 16.46 18.04
C GLY A 80 2.87 17.45 17.87
N ALA A 81 3.13 18.75 17.89
CA ALA A 81 2.09 19.76 17.63
C ALA A 81 1.48 19.68 16.21
N GLY A 82 2.12 18.99 15.26
CA GLY A 82 1.56 18.67 13.95
C GLY A 82 0.35 17.74 14.03
N ALA A 83 0.35 16.80 14.97
CA ALA A 83 -0.79 15.89 15.20
C ALA A 83 -2.05 16.64 15.63
N ARG A 84 -1.92 17.79 16.31
CA ARG A 84 -3.05 18.70 16.58
C ARG A 84 -3.65 19.25 15.28
N VAL A 85 -2.81 19.69 14.34
CA VAL A 85 -3.26 20.19 13.04
C VAL A 85 -4.06 19.12 12.29
N LEU A 86 -3.60 17.87 12.36
CA LEU A 86 -4.31 16.72 11.80
C LEU A 86 -5.67 16.48 12.48
N ALA A 87 -5.74 16.54 13.81
CA ALA A 87 -7.01 16.39 14.54
C ALA A 87 -8.03 17.49 14.16
N VAL A 88 -7.57 18.75 14.03
CA VAL A 88 -8.42 19.86 13.56
C VAL A 88 -8.86 19.66 12.12
N ALA A 89 -7.98 19.17 11.24
CA ALA A 89 -8.34 18.83 9.86
C ALA A 89 -9.40 17.71 9.80
N ALA A 90 -9.36 16.77 10.74
CA ALA A 90 -10.32 15.68 10.89
C ALA A 90 -11.63 16.06 11.63
N GLY A 91 -11.81 17.33 12.01
CA GLY A 91 -13.07 17.84 12.55
C GLY A 91 -13.10 18.11 14.06
N SER A 92 -11.98 17.98 14.78
CA SER A 92 -11.89 18.44 16.18
C SER A 92 -11.89 19.97 16.28
N ALA A 93 -12.41 20.49 17.39
CA ALA A 93 -12.23 21.90 17.74
C ALA A 93 -10.73 22.22 17.94
N ASP A 94 -10.27 23.40 17.51
CA ASP A 94 -8.90 23.84 17.76
C ASP A 94 -8.71 24.20 19.23
N ARG A 95 -8.30 23.22 20.02
CA ARG A 95 -7.95 23.36 21.44
C ARG A 95 -6.47 23.07 21.61
N ALA A 96 -5.77 23.91 22.35
CA ALA A 96 -4.35 23.70 22.65
C ALA A 96 -4.15 22.35 23.36
N ALA A 97 -3.20 21.55 22.87
CA ALA A 97 -2.68 20.43 23.65
C ALA A 97 -2.09 21.00 24.95
N ARG A 98 -2.49 20.44 26.09
CA ARG A 98 -1.97 20.86 27.39
C ARG A 98 -0.82 19.94 27.77
N GLU A 99 0.28 20.54 28.20
CA GLU A 99 1.31 19.79 28.92
C GLU A 99 0.74 19.42 30.29
N GLU A 100 0.70 18.12 30.58
CA GLU A 100 0.22 17.64 31.88
C GLU A 100 1.39 17.50 32.85
N PRO A 101 1.32 18.09 34.06
CA PRO A 101 2.31 17.85 35.12
C PRO A 101 2.27 16.38 35.57
N GLY A 102 3.43 15.73 35.55
CA GLY A 102 3.57 14.31 35.87
C GLY A 102 3.57 13.45 34.60
N GLY A 103 4.62 12.66 34.41
CA GLY A 103 4.76 11.79 33.24
C GLY A 103 3.55 10.89 33.00
N CYS A 104 3.43 10.40 31.77
CA CYS A 104 2.36 9.47 31.45
C CYS A 104 2.59 8.13 32.19
N GLY A 105 1.50 7.47 32.60
CA GLY A 105 1.56 6.14 33.21
C GLY A 105 2.14 5.09 32.25
N ARG A 106 1.96 3.80 32.53
CA ARG A 106 2.38 2.78 31.55
C ARG A 106 1.64 3.01 30.23
N THR A 107 2.40 3.11 29.16
CA THR A 107 1.91 3.18 27.79
C THR A 107 1.58 1.78 27.30
N GLY A 108 0.42 1.64 26.68
CA GLY A 108 -0.01 0.41 26.04
C GLY A 108 -0.51 0.68 24.63
N TYR A 109 -0.39 -0.31 23.77
CA TYR A 109 -1.21 -0.34 22.57
C TYR A 109 -2.66 -0.60 22.95
N THR A 110 -3.55 0.09 22.25
CA THR A 110 -4.96 -0.32 22.23
C THR A 110 -5.11 -1.59 21.38
N PRO A 111 -6.21 -2.33 21.51
CA PRO A 111 -6.48 -3.46 20.61
C PRO A 111 -6.45 -3.07 19.13
N ALA A 112 -6.80 -1.82 18.79
CA ALA A 112 -6.80 -1.32 17.42
C ALA A 112 -5.42 -1.11 16.80
N ALA A 113 -4.35 -1.11 17.61
CA ALA A 113 -2.99 -1.12 17.08
C ALA A 113 -2.58 -2.49 16.52
N GLY A 114 -3.27 -3.56 16.93
CA GLY A 114 -3.08 -4.90 16.37
C GLY A 114 -3.45 -4.91 14.89
N GLY A 115 -2.45 -4.99 14.01
CA GLY A 115 -2.64 -4.91 12.55
C GLY A 115 -2.67 -3.49 11.97
N ASP A 116 -2.39 -2.45 12.77
CA ASP A 116 -2.23 -1.09 12.25
C ASP A 116 -1.01 -0.99 11.31
N PRO A 117 -1.15 -0.42 10.09
CA PRO A 117 -0.08 -0.42 9.10
C PRO A 117 1.19 0.30 9.56
N LEU A 118 1.05 1.26 10.48
CA LEU A 118 2.18 2.01 11.01
C LEU A 118 2.76 1.34 12.26
N LEU A 119 1.92 0.80 13.16
CA LEU A 119 2.34 0.43 14.52
C LEU A 119 2.33 -1.08 14.87
N ALA A 120 1.79 -1.97 14.03
CA ALA A 120 1.46 -3.37 14.39
C ALA A 120 2.58 -4.26 14.96
N GLU A 121 3.87 -3.92 14.83
CA GLU A 121 4.97 -4.83 15.25
C GLU A 121 6.05 -4.16 16.11
N ALA A 122 5.87 -2.91 16.53
CA ALA A 122 6.78 -2.27 17.49
C ALA A 122 6.21 -2.45 18.89
N ALA A 123 7.00 -2.54 19.96
CA ALA A 123 6.49 -2.37 21.34
C ALA A 123 6.12 -0.89 21.58
N PRO A 124 5.11 -0.58 22.43
CA PRO A 124 4.75 0.81 22.69
C PRO A 124 5.90 1.48 23.47
N PRO A 125 6.18 2.76 23.21
CA PRO A 125 7.27 3.45 23.86
C PRO A 125 6.97 3.66 25.34
N ALA A 126 7.85 3.25 26.26
CA ALA A 126 7.66 3.55 27.68
C ALA A 126 7.68 5.07 27.93
N CYS A 127 6.72 5.57 28.71
CA CYS A 127 6.74 6.97 29.17
C CYS A 127 7.74 7.17 30.32
N GLY A 128 8.61 8.17 30.16
CA GLY A 128 9.41 8.72 31.25
C GLY A 128 8.64 9.73 32.11
N PRO A 129 9.22 10.23 33.22
CA PRO A 129 8.57 11.11 34.19
C PRO A 129 8.32 12.56 33.69
N ARG A 130 8.61 12.87 32.43
CA ARG A 130 8.50 14.23 31.86
C ARG A 130 7.06 14.54 31.41
N PRO A 131 6.62 15.81 31.46
CA PRO A 131 5.37 16.24 30.88
C PRO A 131 5.24 15.81 29.42
N VAL A 132 4.09 15.22 29.09
CA VAL A 132 3.77 14.79 27.73
C VAL A 132 2.59 15.59 27.21
N ALA A 133 2.72 16.13 26.00
CA ALA A 133 1.59 16.72 25.30
C ALA A 133 0.65 15.58 24.85
N GLY A 134 -0.58 15.61 25.35
CA GLY A 134 -1.56 14.56 25.15
C GLY A 134 -2.80 14.98 24.37
N PHE A 135 -3.46 14.02 23.70
CA PHE A 135 -4.80 14.24 23.13
C PHE A 135 -5.85 13.66 24.09
N ARG A 136 -6.64 14.54 24.72
CA ARG A 136 -7.78 14.12 25.58
C ARG A 136 -9.04 13.83 24.76
N GLU A 137 -9.30 14.63 23.73
CA GLU A 137 -10.42 14.46 22.81
C GLU A 137 -9.87 14.14 21.43
N LEU A 138 -10.24 12.98 20.91
CA LEU A 138 -9.94 12.58 19.54
C LEU A 138 -11.12 12.99 18.62
N PRO A 139 -10.86 13.25 17.33
CA PRO A 139 -11.92 13.35 16.33
C PRO A 139 -12.80 12.09 16.37
N SER A 140 -14.09 12.21 16.04
CA SER A 140 -15.01 11.07 16.04
C SER A 140 -14.58 9.94 15.11
N GLU A 141 -13.84 10.26 14.04
CA GLU A 141 -13.31 9.29 13.07
C GLU A 141 -11.91 8.75 13.43
N ALA A 142 -11.34 9.24 14.54
CA ALA A 142 -10.01 8.84 14.95
C ALA A 142 -10.04 7.62 15.86
N VAL A 143 -9.11 6.71 15.62
CA VAL A 143 -8.90 5.50 16.41
C VAL A 143 -7.63 5.69 17.24
N ALA A 144 -7.76 5.64 18.57
CA ALA A 144 -6.61 5.64 19.47
C ALA A 144 -5.77 4.37 19.24
N LEU A 145 -4.47 4.53 19.04
CA LEU A 145 -3.52 3.42 18.83
C LEU A 145 -2.60 3.22 20.03
N VAL A 146 -2.15 4.29 20.66
CA VAL A 146 -1.32 4.24 21.88
C VAL A 146 -1.96 5.11 22.95
N SER A 147 -2.16 4.57 24.14
CA SER A 147 -2.73 5.27 25.30
C SER A 147 -1.92 5.00 26.57
N CYS A 148 -2.14 5.80 27.62
CA CYS A 148 -1.62 5.52 28.95
C CYS A 148 -2.72 5.50 30.03
N ASP A 149 -2.41 4.86 31.16
CA ASP A 149 -3.29 4.63 32.30
C ASP A 149 -3.87 5.92 32.95
N LEU A 150 -3.34 7.11 32.60
CA LEU A 150 -3.75 8.41 33.17
C LEU A 150 -4.65 9.26 32.25
N HIS A 151 -5.10 8.72 31.12
CA HIS A 151 -6.01 9.34 30.13
C HIS A 151 -5.35 10.25 29.07
N THR A 152 -4.23 9.79 28.50
CA THR A 152 -3.61 10.44 27.34
C THR A 152 -3.52 9.50 26.15
N THR A 153 -4.02 9.94 24.98
CA THR A 153 -3.67 9.32 23.69
C THR A 153 -2.32 9.88 23.22
N HIS A 154 -1.41 9.00 22.81
CA HIS A 154 -0.08 9.34 22.29
C HIS A 154 0.06 9.11 20.78
N ALA A 155 -0.75 8.21 20.23
CA ALA A 155 -0.87 7.99 18.81
C ALA A 155 -2.31 7.67 18.44
N PHE A 156 -2.77 8.24 17.33
CA PHE A 156 -4.09 7.96 16.77
C PHE A 156 -4.01 7.87 15.25
N ARG A 157 -4.99 7.19 14.65
CA ARG A 157 -5.17 7.13 13.20
C ARG A 157 -6.52 7.73 12.80
N VAL A 158 -6.55 8.52 11.74
CA VAL A 158 -7.77 8.99 11.07
C VAL A 158 -7.85 8.32 9.70
N GLY A 159 -8.98 7.69 9.40
CA GLY A 159 -9.15 6.95 8.15
C GLY A 159 -8.10 5.83 7.99
N GLY A 160 -7.73 5.50 6.75
CA GLY A 160 -6.80 4.40 6.46
C GLY A 160 -5.32 4.78 6.39
N SER A 161 -4.98 6.07 6.35
CA SER A 161 -3.64 6.52 5.95
C SER A 161 -3.13 7.79 6.64
N ALA A 162 -3.78 8.30 7.68
CA ALA A 162 -3.30 9.47 8.42
C ALA A 162 -3.08 9.16 9.89
N TRP A 163 -1.88 9.45 10.40
CA TRP A 163 -1.49 9.19 11.77
C TRP A 163 -1.02 10.45 12.48
N GLY A 164 -1.57 10.69 13.67
CA GLY A 164 -1.07 11.69 14.61
C GLY A 164 -0.25 10.99 15.68
N VAL A 165 1.00 11.39 15.86
CA VAL A 165 1.95 10.72 16.76
C VAL A 165 2.76 11.76 17.53
N ASP A 166 2.93 11.55 18.84
CA ASP A 166 3.91 12.31 19.61
C ASP A 166 5.34 11.77 19.32
N LEU A 167 6.05 12.40 18.38
CA LEU A 167 7.41 12.05 17.94
C LEU A 167 8.43 13.05 18.49
N ARG A 168 8.55 13.18 19.82
CA ARG A 168 9.62 14.00 20.42
C ARG A 168 10.94 13.23 20.39
N LEU A 169 11.80 13.54 19.42
CA LEU A 169 13.20 13.11 19.42
C LEU A 169 13.98 13.96 20.44
N GLY A 170 14.77 13.30 21.27
CA GLY A 170 15.50 13.93 22.38
C GLY A 170 15.46 13.13 23.68
N ASP A 171 14.70 12.03 23.70
CA ASP A 171 14.84 10.97 24.70
C ASP A 171 15.48 9.76 24.02
N GLU A 172 16.65 9.32 24.50
CA GLU A 172 17.35 8.14 23.97
C GLU A 172 16.46 6.89 23.97
N SER A 173 15.51 6.82 24.92
CA SER A 173 14.57 5.71 25.04
C SER A 173 13.50 5.67 23.94
N LEU A 174 13.13 6.82 23.36
CA LEU A 174 12.07 6.95 22.33
C LEU A 174 12.61 6.90 20.90
N ALA A 175 13.90 7.20 20.71
CA ALA A 175 14.52 7.30 19.40
C ALA A 175 14.38 6.03 18.52
N PRO A 176 14.49 4.79 19.04
CA PRO A 176 14.27 3.58 18.23
C PRO A 176 12.84 3.44 17.74
N TRP A 177 11.85 3.81 18.55
CA TRP A 177 10.44 3.76 18.18
C TRP A 177 10.12 4.81 17.11
N CYS A 178 10.55 6.06 17.32
CA CYS A 178 10.39 7.14 16.34
C CYS A 178 11.03 6.79 14.98
N ARG A 179 12.27 6.29 14.97
CA ARG A 179 12.95 5.88 13.73
C ARG A 179 12.19 4.78 12.99
N ARG A 180 11.67 3.78 13.71
CA ARG A 180 10.84 2.73 13.10
C ARG A 180 9.54 3.27 12.53
N THR A 181 8.84 4.14 13.26
CA THR A 181 7.59 4.77 12.81
C THR A 181 7.82 5.58 11.53
N ILE A 182 8.87 6.42 11.49
CA ILE A 182 9.23 7.20 10.30
C ILE A 182 9.62 6.27 9.14
N GLY A 183 10.40 5.22 9.40
CA GLY A 183 10.78 4.23 8.38
C GLY A 183 9.57 3.50 7.78
N ARG A 184 8.63 3.06 8.61
CA ARG A 184 7.38 2.42 8.16
C ARG A 184 6.51 3.37 7.36
N PHE A 185 6.34 4.60 7.83
CA PHE A 185 5.61 5.61 7.07
C PHE A 185 6.26 5.86 5.70
N SER A 186 7.60 5.94 5.66
CA SER A 186 8.35 6.12 4.42
C SER A 186 8.14 4.94 3.46
N ALA A 187 8.13 3.71 3.97
CA ALA A 187 7.81 2.52 3.18
C ALA A 187 6.36 2.54 2.64
N LEU A 188 5.38 2.93 3.47
CA LEU A 188 3.99 3.09 3.03
C LEU A 188 3.84 4.16 1.94
N ALA A 189 4.57 5.27 2.08
CA ALA A 189 4.63 6.31 1.06
C ALA A 189 5.25 5.82 -0.25
N ALA A 190 6.31 5.00 -0.18
CA ALA A 190 6.98 4.44 -1.35
C ALA A 190 6.07 3.49 -2.13
N VAL A 191 5.41 2.56 -1.42
CA VAL A 191 4.41 1.65 -2.01
C VAL A 191 3.31 2.43 -2.72
N ARG A 192 2.81 3.51 -2.10
CA ARG A 192 1.84 4.39 -2.77
C ARG A 192 2.41 5.04 -4.02
N ALA A 193 3.63 5.58 -3.96
CA ALA A 193 4.25 6.25 -5.09
C ALA A 193 4.39 5.34 -6.31
N GLU A 194 4.76 4.09 -6.08
CA GLU A 194 4.85 3.07 -7.12
C GLU A 194 3.46 2.74 -7.69
N HIS A 195 2.45 2.61 -6.83
CA HIS A 195 1.07 2.48 -7.30
C HIS A 195 0.60 3.70 -8.11
N THR A 196 0.92 4.92 -7.69
CA THR A 196 0.61 6.14 -8.45
C THR A 196 1.26 6.10 -9.83
N ALA A 197 2.55 5.74 -9.92
CA ALA A 197 3.30 5.64 -11.16
C ALA A 197 2.73 4.56 -12.10
N THR A 198 2.50 3.36 -11.56
CA THR A 198 1.88 2.23 -12.28
C THR A 198 0.49 2.60 -12.79
N ARG A 199 -0.36 3.18 -11.92
CA ARG A 199 -1.70 3.66 -12.31
C ARG A 199 -1.62 4.71 -13.40
N ALA A 200 -0.72 5.69 -13.29
CA ALA A 200 -0.56 6.72 -14.32
C ALA A 200 -0.15 6.11 -15.67
N PHE A 201 0.83 5.19 -15.66
CA PHE A 201 1.28 4.49 -16.86
C PHE A 201 0.15 3.73 -17.57
N PHE A 202 -0.68 3.01 -16.80
CA PHE A 202 -1.77 2.20 -17.34
C PHE A 202 -3.03 2.99 -17.65
N THR A 203 -3.33 4.06 -16.91
CA THR A 203 -4.53 4.91 -17.12
C THR A 203 -4.59 5.45 -18.54
N HIS A 204 -3.49 6.01 -19.05
CA HIS A 204 -3.45 6.55 -20.42
C HIS A 204 -3.60 5.48 -21.52
N ARG A 205 -3.41 4.21 -21.18
CA ARG A 205 -3.48 3.10 -22.14
C ARG A 205 -4.77 2.30 -22.02
N ALA A 206 -5.54 2.50 -20.95
CA ALA A 206 -6.70 1.66 -20.62
C ALA A 206 -7.76 1.64 -21.72
N GLU A 207 -7.98 2.76 -22.43
CA GLU A 207 -9.01 2.84 -23.48
C GLU A 207 -8.67 1.98 -24.71
N ALA A 208 -7.43 2.06 -25.19
CA ALA A 208 -6.99 1.30 -26.37
C ALA A 208 -6.43 -0.10 -26.01
N TRP A 209 -6.44 -0.48 -24.74
CA TRP A 209 -5.76 -1.70 -24.28
C TRP A 209 -6.38 -2.96 -24.88
N GLU A 210 -7.71 -3.06 -24.88
CA GLU A 210 -8.41 -4.23 -25.42
C GLU A 210 -8.29 -4.28 -26.95
N GLU A 211 -8.45 -3.16 -27.65
CA GLU A 211 -8.28 -3.09 -29.11
C GLU A 211 -6.90 -3.57 -29.55
N ARG A 212 -5.85 -3.20 -28.80
CA ARG A 212 -4.47 -3.60 -29.10
C ARG A 212 -4.19 -5.09 -28.81
N PHE A 213 -4.79 -5.64 -27.76
CA PHE A 213 -4.41 -6.95 -27.22
C PHE A 213 -5.52 -8.02 -27.30
N ALA A 214 -6.65 -7.74 -27.95
CA ALA A 214 -7.75 -8.70 -28.12
C ALA A 214 -7.31 -10.03 -28.74
N HIS A 215 -6.32 -9.99 -29.65
CA HIS A 215 -5.73 -11.19 -30.28
C HIS A 215 -5.10 -12.17 -29.28
N GLN A 216 -4.83 -11.75 -28.04
CA GLN A 216 -4.24 -12.60 -26.99
C GLN A 216 -5.28 -13.43 -26.23
N ALA A 217 -6.59 -13.19 -26.43
CA ALA A 217 -7.64 -13.89 -25.71
C ALA A 217 -7.54 -15.43 -25.76
N PRO A 218 -7.20 -16.08 -26.91
CA PRO A 218 -7.00 -17.52 -26.95
C PRO A 218 -5.87 -18.02 -26.05
N ALA A 219 -4.77 -17.26 -25.96
CA ALA A 219 -3.63 -17.61 -25.10
C ALA A 219 -4.01 -17.53 -23.60
N TYR A 220 -4.79 -16.50 -23.22
CA TYR A 220 -5.33 -16.40 -21.86
C TYR A 220 -6.28 -17.55 -21.54
N ALA A 221 -7.17 -17.92 -22.46
CA ALA A 221 -8.09 -19.05 -22.26
C ALA A 221 -7.34 -20.38 -22.10
N ALA A 222 -6.31 -20.62 -22.92
CA ALA A 222 -5.45 -21.79 -22.80
C ALA A 222 -4.69 -21.82 -21.46
N ALA A 223 -4.16 -20.69 -21.02
CA ALA A 223 -3.48 -20.57 -19.74
C ALA A 223 -4.45 -20.83 -18.56
N VAL A 224 -5.67 -20.27 -18.60
CA VAL A 224 -6.70 -20.54 -17.59
C VAL A 224 -7.04 -22.03 -17.53
N ALA A 225 -7.13 -22.73 -18.67
CA ALA A 225 -7.35 -24.17 -18.68
C ALA A 225 -6.20 -24.94 -17.99
N ARG A 226 -4.96 -24.46 -18.11
CA ARG A 226 -3.79 -25.02 -17.40
C ARG A 226 -3.82 -24.77 -15.89
N MET A 227 -4.47 -23.69 -15.43
CA MET A 227 -4.71 -23.44 -14.00
C MET A 227 -5.59 -24.52 -13.37
N ARG A 228 -6.49 -25.13 -14.16
CA ARG A 228 -7.50 -26.11 -13.72
C ARG A 228 -8.42 -25.54 -12.61
N PRO A 229 -9.17 -24.46 -12.87
CA PRO A 229 -10.08 -23.89 -11.88
C PRO A 229 -11.16 -24.91 -11.52
N GLU A 230 -11.44 -25.07 -10.23
CA GLU A 230 -12.44 -26.01 -9.75
C GLU A 230 -13.87 -25.54 -10.14
N PRO A 231 -14.72 -26.41 -10.71
CA PRO A 231 -16.13 -26.12 -10.89
C PRO A 231 -16.80 -25.80 -9.54
N GLY A 232 -17.56 -24.71 -9.47
CA GLY A 232 -18.12 -24.16 -8.23
C GLY A 232 -17.12 -23.36 -7.39
N GLY A 233 -15.84 -23.30 -7.78
CA GLY A 233 -14.79 -22.61 -7.04
C GLY A 233 -14.82 -21.09 -7.15
N ARG A 234 -13.99 -20.45 -6.32
CA ARG A 234 -13.79 -18.99 -6.23
C ARG A 234 -12.43 -18.66 -6.85
N ALA A 235 -12.46 -18.10 -8.06
CA ALA A 235 -11.26 -17.72 -8.79
C ALA A 235 -11.01 -16.20 -8.74
N ALA A 236 -9.75 -15.79 -8.68
CA ALA A 236 -9.36 -14.39 -8.81
C ALA A 236 -8.41 -14.17 -10.00
N ASP A 237 -8.57 -13.04 -10.70
CA ASP A 237 -7.61 -12.50 -11.67
C ASP A 237 -6.92 -11.29 -11.02
N LEU A 238 -5.68 -11.47 -10.53
CA LEU A 238 -4.93 -10.44 -9.81
C LEU A 238 -4.06 -9.64 -10.77
N GLY A 239 -4.32 -8.33 -10.87
CA GLY A 239 -3.81 -7.48 -11.95
C GLY A 239 -4.62 -7.65 -13.23
N CYS A 240 -5.95 -7.76 -13.11
CA CYS A 240 -6.81 -8.18 -14.22
C CYS A 240 -6.82 -7.24 -15.42
N GLY A 241 -6.41 -5.96 -15.25
CA GLY A 241 -6.46 -4.97 -16.31
C GLY A 241 -7.86 -4.83 -16.90
N THR A 242 -8.00 -5.11 -18.20
CA THR A 242 -9.28 -5.14 -18.92
C THR A 242 -10.08 -6.45 -18.74
N GLY A 243 -9.67 -7.32 -17.82
CA GLY A 243 -10.33 -8.56 -17.43
C GLY A 243 -10.30 -9.65 -18.50
N ARG A 244 -9.18 -9.80 -19.21
CA ARG A 244 -9.03 -10.76 -20.33
C ARG A 244 -9.18 -12.22 -19.91
N ALA A 245 -8.76 -12.59 -18.70
CA ALA A 245 -8.90 -13.96 -18.20
C ALA A 245 -10.34 -14.26 -17.71
N MET A 246 -11.09 -13.24 -17.27
CA MET A 246 -12.37 -13.40 -16.58
C MET A 246 -13.41 -14.27 -17.33
N PRO A 247 -13.61 -14.17 -18.65
CA PRO A 247 -14.56 -15.04 -19.35
C PRO A 247 -14.16 -16.52 -19.28
N ALA A 248 -12.86 -16.81 -19.44
CA ALA A 248 -12.37 -18.18 -19.37
C ALA A 248 -12.46 -18.71 -17.93
N LEU A 249 -12.13 -17.89 -16.93
CA LEU A 249 -12.32 -18.24 -15.52
C LEU A 249 -13.79 -18.56 -15.24
N ARG A 250 -14.70 -17.68 -15.67
CA ARG A 250 -16.15 -17.85 -15.50
C ARG A 250 -16.65 -19.14 -16.14
N ALA A 251 -16.17 -19.46 -17.34
CA ALA A 251 -16.54 -20.69 -18.04
C ALA A 251 -16.10 -21.96 -17.29
N HIS A 252 -14.95 -21.95 -16.61
CA HIS A 252 -14.44 -23.11 -15.87
C HIS A 252 -15.11 -23.28 -14.50
N VAL A 253 -15.25 -22.19 -13.72
CA VAL A 253 -15.87 -22.27 -12.39
C VAL A 253 -17.38 -22.50 -12.47
N GLY A 254 -17.99 -22.29 -13.65
CA GLY A 254 -19.41 -22.59 -13.87
C GLY A 254 -20.35 -21.69 -13.07
N GLU A 255 -21.66 -21.94 -13.18
CA GLU A 255 -22.68 -21.00 -12.68
C GLU A 255 -22.65 -20.77 -11.17
N THR A 256 -22.31 -21.82 -10.41
CA THR A 256 -22.23 -21.84 -8.95
C THR A 256 -20.91 -21.27 -8.41
N GLY A 257 -19.88 -21.16 -9.26
CA GLY A 257 -18.61 -20.55 -8.91
C GLY A 257 -18.63 -19.03 -9.04
N SER A 258 -17.53 -18.39 -8.61
CA SER A 258 -17.38 -16.93 -8.67
C SER A 258 -16.02 -16.51 -9.21
N VAL A 259 -15.98 -15.33 -9.85
CA VAL A 259 -14.77 -14.71 -10.36
C VAL A 259 -14.63 -13.30 -9.78
N LEU A 260 -13.42 -12.97 -9.32
CA LEU A 260 -13.05 -11.63 -8.86
C LEU A 260 -11.88 -11.09 -9.70
N GLY A 261 -12.09 -10.00 -10.43
CA GLY A 261 -11.00 -9.25 -11.06
C GLY A 261 -10.51 -8.15 -10.12
N VAL A 262 -9.21 -8.13 -9.82
CA VAL A 262 -8.59 -7.11 -8.96
C VAL A 262 -7.56 -6.32 -9.76
N ASP A 263 -7.62 -4.99 -9.69
CA ASP A 263 -6.59 -4.12 -10.27
C ASP A 263 -6.49 -2.82 -9.45
N VAL A 264 -5.27 -2.30 -9.29
CA VAL A 264 -5.05 -1.04 -8.56
C VAL A 264 -5.43 0.19 -9.40
N THR A 265 -5.68 0.02 -10.70
CA THR A 265 -5.95 1.09 -11.68
C THR A 265 -7.44 1.20 -12.00
N PRO A 266 -8.17 2.20 -11.46
CA PRO A 266 -9.62 2.33 -11.70
C PRO A 266 -9.99 2.47 -13.18
N ALA A 267 -9.13 3.10 -14.00
CA ALA A 267 -9.35 3.21 -15.44
C ALA A 267 -9.35 1.86 -16.16
N MET A 268 -8.53 0.90 -15.72
CA MET A 268 -8.52 -0.47 -16.24
C MET A 268 -9.82 -1.19 -15.89
N LEU A 269 -10.28 -1.07 -14.64
CA LEU A 269 -11.57 -1.65 -14.22
C LEU A 269 -12.75 -1.00 -14.95
N GLY A 270 -12.70 0.31 -15.18
CA GLY A 270 -13.69 1.02 -16.00
C GLY A 270 -13.71 0.52 -17.45
N ALA A 271 -12.55 0.26 -18.04
CA ALA A 271 -12.45 -0.39 -19.34
C ALA A 271 -12.99 -1.84 -19.31
N ALA A 272 -12.64 -2.64 -18.31
CA ALA A 272 -13.16 -3.99 -18.13
C ALA A 272 -14.69 -3.99 -18.05
N ALA A 273 -15.28 -3.08 -17.27
CA ALA A 273 -16.73 -2.91 -17.17
C ALA A 273 -17.37 -2.56 -18.53
N ARG A 274 -16.77 -1.63 -19.30
CA ARG A 274 -17.24 -1.27 -20.65
C ARG A 274 -17.19 -2.45 -21.65
N HIS A 275 -16.21 -3.34 -21.51
CA HIS A 275 -16.14 -4.60 -22.28
C HIS A 275 -17.05 -5.71 -21.69
N GLY A 276 -17.87 -5.34 -20.72
CA GLY A 276 -18.89 -6.15 -20.06
C GLY A 276 -18.31 -7.24 -19.15
N ARG A 277 -17.08 -7.10 -18.64
CA ARG A 277 -16.48 -8.11 -17.75
C ARG A 277 -17.25 -8.30 -16.44
N SER A 278 -18.06 -7.31 -16.05
CA SER A 278 -19.01 -7.41 -14.92
C SER A 278 -20.04 -8.53 -15.07
N ARG A 279 -20.27 -9.07 -16.28
CA ARG A 279 -21.13 -10.26 -16.49
C ARG A 279 -20.45 -11.58 -16.09
N HIS A 280 -19.13 -11.56 -15.97
CA HIS A 280 -18.30 -12.73 -15.68
C HIS A 280 -17.87 -12.80 -14.22
N GLY A 281 -17.97 -11.70 -13.48
CA GLY A 281 -17.54 -11.62 -12.10
C GLY A 281 -17.56 -10.20 -11.54
N SER A 282 -17.11 -10.07 -10.29
CA SER A 282 -16.97 -8.77 -9.62
C SER A 282 -15.63 -8.11 -9.98
N LEU A 283 -15.60 -6.77 -9.96
CA LEU A 283 -14.39 -5.98 -10.16
C LEU A 283 -14.07 -5.22 -8.88
N LEU A 284 -12.82 -5.27 -8.42
CA LEU A 284 -12.37 -4.65 -7.18
C LEU A 284 -11.13 -3.80 -7.42
N ALA A 285 -11.23 -2.52 -7.07
CA ALA A 285 -10.08 -1.63 -7.00
C ALA A 285 -9.33 -1.89 -5.70
N ALA A 286 -8.24 -2.65 -5.76
CA ALA A 286 -7.42 -2.96 -4.60
C ALA A 286 -5.95 -3.22 -4.97
N ASP A 287 -5.10 -3.11 -3.96
CA ASP A 287 -3.69 -3.45 -4.01
C ASP A 287 -3.53 -4.96 -3.83
N CYS A 288 -2.87 -5.61 -4.79
CA CYS A 288 -2.65 -7.06 -4.76
C CYS A 288 -1.54 -7.48 -3.77
N THR A 289 -0.80 -6.54 -3.18
CA THR A 289 0.14 -6.82 -2.08
C THR A 289 -0.56 -6.86 -0.72
N ARG A 290 -1.81 -6.38 -0.63
CA ARG A 290 -2.64 -6.41 0.58
C ARG A 290 -4.13 -6.38 0.22
N LEU A 291 -4.65 -7.56 -0.08
CA LEU A 291 -6.02 -7.76 -0.51
C LEU A 291 -7.00 -7.60 0.67
N PRO A 292 -8.11 -6.87 0.49
CA PRO A 292 -9.18 -6.77 1.49
C PRO A 292 -10.07 -8.03 1.48
N LEU A 293 -9.44 -9.21 1.52
CA LEU A 293 -10.07 -10.51 1.47
C LEU A 293 -9.70 -11.33 2.72
N PRO A 294 -10.64 -12.13 3.25
CA PRO A 294 -10.33 -13.07 4.34
C PRO A 294 -9.29 -14.09 3.89
N GLY A 295 -8.56 -14.69 4.86
CA GLY A 295 -7.64 -15.78 4.55
C GLY A 295 -8.37 -17.03 4.06
N GLY A 296 -7.75 -17.83 3.20
CA GLY A 296 -8.29 -19.12 2.79
C GLY A 296 -9.54 -19.09 1.91
N CYS A 297 -9.81 -17.98 1.22
CA CYS A 297 -11.08 -17.75 0.52
C CYS A 297 -11.04 -17.94 -1.00
N LEU A 298 -9.87 -18.17 -1.61
CA LEU A 298 -9.73 -18.35 -3.05
C LEU A 298 -9.24 -19.76 -3.39
N ASP A 299 -9.94 -20.44 -4.30
CA ASP A 299 -9.61 -21.79 -4.75
C ASP A 299 -8.63 -21.75 -5.94
N GLY A 300 -8.61 -20.62 -6.68
CA GLY A 300 -7.65 -20.40 -7.77
C GLY A 300 -7.28 -18.92 -7.95
N ILE A 301 -6.01 -18.64 -8.20
CA ILE A 301 -5.48 -17.32 -8.50
C ILE A 301 -4.80 -17.37 -9.87
N PHE A 302 -5.29 -16.56 -10.79
CA PHE A 302 -4.65 -16.28 -12.06
C PHE A 302 -4.01 -14.89 -11.99
N SER A 303 -2.78 -14.74 -12.49
CA SER A 303 -2.16 -13.43 -12.63
C SER A 303 -1.31 -13.35 -13.88
N ALA A 304 -1.60 -12.38 -14.73
CA ALA A 304 -0.90 -12.20 -16.01
C ALA A 304 -0.02 -10.94 -16.01
N GLY A 305 1.31 -11.13 -15.99
CA GLY A 305 2.28 -10.04 -16.08
C GLY A 305 2.37 -9.09 -14.88
N LEU A 306 1.58 -9.28 -13.82
CA LEU A 306 1.58 -8.38 -12.67
C LEU A 306 2.90 -8.39 -11.89
N LEU A 307 3.54 -9.55 -11.71
CA LEU A 307 4.75 -9.68 -10.88
C LEU A 307 5.89 -8.76 -11.33
N ASP A 308 6.01 -8.47 -12.63
CA ASP A 308 7.03 -7.57 -13.16
C ASP A 308 6.76 -6.08 -12.87
N HIS A 309 5.53 -5.77 -12.46
CA HIS A 309 5.07 -4.42 -12.13
C HIS A 309 4.97 -4.20 -10.62
N LEU A 310 5.26 -5.23 -9.82
CA LEU A 310 5.26 -5.15 -8.37
C LEU A 310 6.66 -4.77 -7.85
N PRO A 311 6.75 -3.80 -6.92
CA PRO A 311 8.01 -3.38 -6.35
C PRO A 311 8.58 -4.41 -5.36
N ASP A 312 7.68 -5.06 -4.61
CA ASP A 312 7.99 -6.21 -3.75
C ASP A 312 7.07 -7.40 -4.11
N PRO A 313 7.47 -8.21 -5.10
CA PRO A 313 6.73 -9.40 -5.51
C PRO A 313 6.59 -10.43 -4.39
N LEU A 314 7.52 -10.49 -3.43
CA LEU A 314 7.46 -11.45 -2.31
C LEU A 314 6.31 -11.10 -1.37
N THR A 315 6.06 -9.82 -1.09
CA THR A 315 4.90 -9.40 -0.30
C THR A 315 3.59 -9.79 -0.98
N ALA A 316 3.48 -9.63 -2.30
CA ALA A 316 2.31 -10.10 -3.04
C ALA A 316 2.16 -11.63 -2.97
N LEU A 317 3.22 -12.40 -3.21
CA LEU A 317 3.14 -13.87 -3.16
C LEU A 317 2.72 -14.39 -1.78
N ARG A 318 3.19 -13.78 -0.68
CA ARG A 318 2.73 -14.11 0.69
C ARG A 318 1.25 -13.77 0.88
N GLU A 319 0.84 -12.61 0.40
CA GLU A 319 -0.56 -12.19 0.48
C GLU A 319 -1.47 -13.11 -0.32
N TRP A 320 -1.02 -13.57 -1.49
CA TRP A 320 -1.75 -14.51 -2.33
C TRP A 320 -1.86 -15.88 -1.63
N ALA A 321 -0.77 -16.36 -1.01
CA ALA A 321 -0.80 -17.57 -0.18
C ALA A 321 -1.80 -17.43 0.98
N ARG A 322 -1.85 -16.25 1.64
CA ARG A 322 -2.77 -15.99 2.75
C ARG A 322 -4.23 -16.11 2.32
N VAL A 323 -4.61 -15.55 1.18
CA VAL A 323 -6.00 -15.58 0.69
C VAL A 323 -6.37 -16.89 0.00
N SER A 324 -5.39 -17.70 -0.39
CA SER A 324 -5.64 -19.02 -1.00
C SER A 324 -6.12 -20.04 0.01
N ALA A 325 -7.19 -20.75 -0.35
CA ALA A 325 -7.67 -21.91 0.39
C ALA A 325 -6.60 -23.01 0.41
N PRO A 326 -6.59 -23.89 1.43
CA PRO A 326 -5.76 -25.08 1.41
C PRO A 326 -5.98 -25.89 0.12
N GLY A 327 -4.91 -26.16 -0.63
CA GLY A 327 -4.99 -26.83 -1.94
C GLY A 327 -5.35 -25.93 -3.12
N GLY A 328 -5.48 -24.62 -2.90
CA GLY A 328 -5.70 -23.65 -3.95
C GLY A 328 -4.52 -23.56 -4.93
N THR A 329 -4.79 -23.15 -6.17
CA THR A 329 -3.77 -23.09 -7.22
C THR A 329 -3.43 -21.64 -7.59
N LEU A 330 -2.14 -21.33 -7.78
CA LEU A 330 -1.66 -20.10 -8.39
C LEU A 330 -1.17 -20.39 -9.82
N LEU A 331 -1.63 -19.62 -10.80
CA LEU A 331 -1.11 -19.62 -12.16
C LEU A 331 -0.59 -18.23 -12.54
N LEU A 332 0.72 -18.15 -12.79
CA LEU A 332 1.40 -16.99 -13.35
C LEU A 332 1.50 -17.15 -14.85
N PHE A 333 1.13 -16.12 -15.61
CA PHE A 333 1.10 -16.18 -17.06
C PHE A 333 1.68 -14.92 -17.71
N HIS A 334 2.24 -15.07 -18.90
CA HIS A 334 2.46 -13.95 -19.82
C HIS A 334 2.39 -14.48 -21.26
N PRO A 335 1.78 -13.76 -22.23
CA PRO A 335 1.66 -14.19 -23.63
C PRO A 335 2.97 -14.03 -24.43
N SER A 336 4.12 -14.07 -23.75
CA SER A 336 5.46 -13.99 -24.33
C SER A 336 6.45 -14.53 -23.31
N GLY A 337 7.40 -15.35 -23.76
CA GLY A 337 8.48 -15.86 -22.91
C GLY A 337 9.44 -14.76 -22.47
N ARG A 338 10.29 -15.06 -21.48
CA ARG A 338 11.24 -14.09 -20.91
C ARG A 338 12.23 -13.58 -21.94
N ALA A 339 12.71 -14.46 -22.84
CA ALA A 339 13.63 -14.08 -23.90
C ALA A 339 13.02 -13.09 -24.91
N GLU A 340 11.77 -13.30 -25.31
CA GLU A 340 11.06 -12.38 -26.22
C GLU A 340 10.84 -11.02 -25.57
N ARG A 341 10.48 -11.02 -24.29
CA ARG A 341 10.30 -9.79 -23.50
C ARG A 341 11.62 -9.02 -23.35
N ALA A 342 12.72 -9.72 -23.10
CA ALA A 342 14.04 -9.14 -23.05
C ALA A 342 14.42 -8.51 -24.41
N ALA A 343 14.23 -9.25 -25.50
CA ALA A 343 14.55 -8.80 -26.85
C ALA A 343 13.77 -7.55 -27.28
N ARG A 344 12.51 -7.37 -26.85
CA ARG A 344 11.73 -6.14 -27.09
C ARG A 344 12.38 -4.87 -26.54
N HIS A 345 13.27 -5.00 -25.57
CA HIS A 345 14.04 -3.92 -24.99
C HIS A 345 15.53 -3.95 -25.40
N GLY A 346 15.88 -4.73 -26.43
CA GLY A 346 17.25 -4.85 -26.91
C GLY A 346 18.22 -5.52 -25.91
N ARG A 347 17.70 -6.33 -24.98
CA ARG A 347 18.48 -7.01 -23.94
C ARG A 347 18.37 -8.53 -24.05
N ALA A 348 19.34 -9.23 -23.46
CA ALA A 348 19.28 -10.67 -23.22
C ALA A 348 18.48 -10.99 -21.94
N PRO A 349 17.98 -12.23 -21.75
CA PRO A 349 17.36 -12.65 -20.50
C PRO A 349 18.36 -12.49 -19.33
N ASP A 350 17.95 -11.81 -18.26
CA ASP A 350 18.76 -11.64 -17.06
C ASP A 350 18.63 -12.89 -16.18
N SER A 351 19.75 -13.42 -15.68
CA SER A 351 19.74 -14.55 -14.74
C SER A 351 19.18 -14.19 -13.36
N ARG A 352 19.13 -12.89 -13.03
CA ARG A 352 18.54 -12.35 -11.79
C ARG A 352 17.06 -12.02 -11.90
N ASP A 353 16.48 -12.21 -13.09
CA ASP A 353 15.05 -12.05 -13.31
C ASP A 353 14.28 -12.98 -12.36
N LEU A 354 13.32 -12.42 -11.63
CA LEU A 354 12.49 -13.18 -10.69
C LEU A 354 11.78 -14.34 -11.39
N LEU A 355 11.36 -14.17 -12.65
CA LEU A 355 10.64 -15.18 -13.39
C LEU A 355 11.53 -16.31 -13.91
N ALA A 356 12.85 -16.25 -13.71
CA ALA A 356 13.71 -17.40 -13.97
C ALA A 356 13.39 -18.55 -13.01
N GLU A 357 13.27 -19.77 -13.53
CA GLU A 357 12.86 -20.96 -12.77
C GLU A 357 13.48 -21.09 -11.35
N PRO A 358 14.81 -21.05 -11.17
CA PRO A 358 15.40 -21.19 -9.83
C PRO A 358 15.03 -20.04 -8.88
N ASN A 359 14.91 -18.81 -9.41
CA ASN A 359 14.55 -17.63 -8.62
C ASN A 359 13.07 -17.65 -8.24
N LEU A 360 12.21 -18.02 -9.20
CA LEU A 360 10.78 -18.14 -9.00
C LEU A 360 10.46 -19.26 -8.00
N ALA A 361 11.08 -20.43 -8.15
CA ALA A 361 10.91 -21.55 -7.24
C ALA A 361 11.32 -21.16 -5.80
N ALA A 362 12.45 -20.46 -5.64
CA ALA A 362 12.89 -19.98 -4.34
C ALA A 362 11.92 -18.93 -3.74
N ALA A 363 11.44 -17.99 -4.55
CA ALA A 363 10.49 -16.98 -4.10
C ALA A 363 9.13 -17.58 -3.70
N LEU A 364 8.62 -18.52 -4.49
CA LEU A 364 7.40 -19.28 -4.18
C LEU A 364 7.58 -20.07 -2.86
N GLY A 365 8.68 -20.82 -2.73
CA GLY A 365 8.97 -21.58 -1.51
C GLY A 365 9.07 -20.72 -0.25
N ALA A 366 9.69 -19.54 -0.35
CA ALA A 366 9.81 -18.60 0.76
C ALA A 366 8.47 -17.94 1.17
N THR A 367 7.42 -18.11 0.37
CA THR A 367 6.13 -17.44 0.55
C THR A 367 4.95 -18.40 0.71
N GLY A 368 5.22 -19.70 0.85
CA GLY A 368 4.21 -20.72 1.15
C GLY A 368 3.67 -21.45 -0.07
N TRP A 369 4.31 -21.31 -1.23
CA TRP A 369 3.93 -21.97 -2.48
C TRP A 369 4.96 -23.03 -2.89
N SER A 370 4.51 -24.07 -3.59
CA SER A 370 5.37 -25.05 -4.24
C SER A 370 5.21 -25.00 -5.75
N LEU A 371 6.29 -24.79 -6.49
CA LEU A 371 6.28 -24.77 -7.96
C LEU A 371 6.00 -26.18 -8.49
N ALA A 372 4.87 -26.35 -9.19
CA ALA A 372 4.42 -27.63 -9.73
C ALA A 372 4.67 -27.75 -11.25
N GLU A 373 4.75 -26.63 -11.95
CA GLU A 373 4.88 -26.58 -13.40
C GLU A 373 5.55 -25.27 -13.81
N TYR A 374 6.46 -25.33 -14.77
CA TYR A 374 7.17 -24.17 -15.31
C TYR A 374 7.41 -24.34 -16.81
N GLU A 375 7.04 -23.32 -17.57
CA GLU A 375 7.28 -23.23 -19.01
C GLU A 375 7.72 -21.80 -19.37
N ASP A 376 8.88 -21.66 -20.00
CA ASP A 376 9.39 -20.40 -20.55
C ASP A 376 9.81 -20.64 -22.00
N ALA A 377 8.92 -20.31 -22.93
CA ALA A 377 9.05 -20.65 -24.35
C ALA A 377 8.67 -19.46 -25.25
N PRO A 378 9.06 -19.48 -26.54
CA PRO A 378 8.52 -18.52 -27.50
C PRO A 378 6.99 -18.56 -27.51
N GLY A 379 6.35 -17.40 -27.36
CA GLY A 379 4.89 -17.26 -27.33
C GLY A 379 4.24 -17.32 -25.95
N HIS A 380 4.90 -17.85 -24.91
CA HIS A 380 4.34 -17.83 -23.55
C HIS A 380 5.36 -18.04 -22.43
N PHE A 381 5.01 -17.48 -21.27
CA PHE A 381 5.55 -17.87 -19.98
C PHE A 381 4.38 -18.38 -19.13
N LEU A 382 4.57 -19.50 -18.44
CA LEU A 382 3.59 -20.08 -17.54
C LEU A 382 4.28 -20.74 -16.34
N ALA A 383 3.81 -20.44 -15.13
CA ALA A 383 4.21 -21.16 -13.94
C ALA A 383 2.98 -21.46 -13.08
N ARG A 384 2.82 -22.72 -12.65
CA ARG A 384 1.74 -23.15 -11.77
C ARG A 384 2.31 -23.56 -10.43
N ALA A 385 1.74 -23.05 -9.35
CA ALA A 385 2.13 -23.35 -7.98
C ALA A 385 0.92 -23.78 -7.13
N LEU A 386 1.21 -24.53 -6.07
CA LEU A 386 0.25 -25.14 -5.14
C LEU A 386 0.56 -24.78 -3.69
#